data_AF-A0A7J5VW59-F1
#
_entry.id   AF-A0A7J5VW59-F1
#
_cell.length_a   1.000
_cell.length_b   1.000
_cell.length_c   1.000
_cell.angle_alpha   90.00
_cell.angle_beta   90.00
_cell.angle_gamma   90.00
#
_symmetry.space_group_name_H-M   'P 1'
#
loop_
_entity.id
_entity.type
_entity.pdbx_description
1 polymer ?
#
loop_
_entity_poly.entity_id
_entity_poly.type
_entity_poly.pdbx_seq_one_letter_code
_entity_poly.pdbx_strand_id
1 'polypeptide(L)'
;MKYATIKIVSEDDTYTGLTVRSFAKEAMYFCDDLHAIKRYIENSIAEMSARNHINPAHAYRAAFTEDCTSVEVWHYNVRGEKDRLLLTICWGYPEDQYPQPNERSHP
;
A
#
# COMPACT_ATOMS: atom_id res chain seq x y z
N MET A 1 1.34 21.63 1.58
CA MET A 1 1.71 20.49 0.73
C MET A 1 0.92 19.27 1.21
N LYS A 2 0.34 18.50 0.29
CA LYS A 2 -0.34 17.23 0.63
C LYS A 2 0.76 16.18 0.78
N TYR A 3 0.79 15.44 1.88
CA TYR A 3 1.79 14.40 2.09
C TYR A 3 1.06 13.05 2.17
N ALA A 4 1.46 12.12 1.31
CA ALA A 4 1.09 10.73 1.50
C ALA A 4 2.06 10.14 2.55
N THR A 5 1.55 9.24 3.38
CA THR A 5 2.38 8.43 4.30
C THR A 5 2.14 6.96 4.01
N ILE A 6 3.20 6.16 3.95
CA ILE A 6 3.11 4.69 3.87
C ILE A 6 3.43 4.08 5.22
N LYS A 7 2.51 3.26 5.72
CA LYS A 7 2.75 2.33 6.81
C LYS A 7 2.96 0.94 6.23
N ILE A 8 4.15 0.39 6.37
CA ILE A 8 4.42 -1.02 6.04
C ILE A 8 3.92 -1.87 7.21
N VAL A 9 3.05 -2.82 6.92
CA VAL A 9 2.35 -3.63 7.94
C VAL A 9 2.91 -5.06 8.02
N SER A 10 3.47 -5.61 6.94
CA SER A 10 4.00 -6.98 6.92
C SER A 10 5.32 -7.12 6.16
N GLU A 11 6.21 -7.99 6.67
CA GLU A 11 7.47 -8.45 6.08
C GLU A 11 7.27 -9.64 5.13
N ASP A 12 6.37 -9.52 4.16
CA ASP A 12 6.42 -10.40 2.97
C ASP A 12 7.63 -9.99 2.11
N ASP A 13 8.78 -10.60 2.41
CA ASP A 13 10.06 -10.32 1.75
C ASP A 13 10.29 -11.20 0.52
N THR A 14 9.23 -11.84 0.01
CA THR A 14 9.27 -12.41 -1.33
C THR A 14 9.53 -11.31 -2.35
N TYR A 15 10.17 -11.67 -3.47
CA TYR A 15 10.43 -10.72 -4.56
C TYR A 15 9.18 -9.97 -4.99
N THR A 16 8.04 -10.66 -5.08
CA THR A 16 6.75 -10.07 -5.44
C THR A 16 6.27 -9.08 -4.39
N GLY A 17 6.33 -9.45 -3.10
CA GLY A 17 5.99 -8.55 -1.99
C GLY A 17 6.83 -7.27 -2.00
N LEU A 18 8.15 -7.38 -2.16
CA LEU A 18 9.07 -6.25 -2.26
C LEU A 18 8.78 -5.35 -3.48
N THR A 19 8.45 -5.96 -4.62
CA THR A 19 8.10 -5.24 -5.84
C THR A 19 6.81 -4.44 -5.66
N VAL A 20 5.77 -5.04 -5.07
CA VAL A 20 4.50 -4.36 -4.77
C VAL A 20 4.71 -3.18 -3.80
N ARG A 21 5.55 -3.33 -2.78
CA ARG A 21 5.92 -2.21 -1.90
C ARG A 21 6.63 -1.08 -2.66
N SER A 22 7.46 -1.44 -3.64
CA SER A 22 8.15 -0.45 -4.49
C SER A 22 7.17 0.31 -5.37
N PHE A 23 6.18 -0.36 -5.98
CA PHE A 23 5.11 0.32 -6.72
C PHE A 23 4.31 1.28 -5.85
N ALA A 24 4.01 0.90 -4.60
CA ALA A 24 3.32 1.79 -3.67
C ALA A 24 4.14 3.05 -3.35
N LYS A 25 5.46 2.90 -3.16
CA LYS A 25 6.37 4.05 -2.96
C LYS A 25 6.42 4.94 -4.19
N GLU A 26 6.55 4.38 -5.40
CA GLU A 26 6.51 5.13 -6.66
C GLU A 26 5.20 5.89 -6.83
N ALA A 27 4.06 5.25 -6.54
CA ALA A 27 2.74 5.86 -6.64
C ALA A 27 2.64 7.15 -5.83
N MET A 28 3.27 7.23 -4.65
CA MET A 28 3.31 8.45 -3.84
C MET A 28 4.04 9.62 -4.52
N TYR A 29 5.01 9.34 -5.40
CA TYR A 29 5.77 10.38 -6.10
C TYR A 29 5.05 10.87 -7.36
N PHE A 30 4.27 10.00 -8.01
CA PHE A 30 3.65 10.30 -9.31
C PHE A 30 2.17 10.68 -9.23
N CYS A 31 1.49 10.39 -8.11
CA CYS A 31 0.05 10.57 -7.98
C CYS A 31 -0.32 11.70 -7.01
N ASP A 32 -1.35 12.47 -7.38
CA ASP A 32 -1.81 13.65 -6.63
C ASP A 32 -2.99 13.37 -5.68
N ASP A 33 -3.48 12.12 -5.64
CA ASP A 33 -4.56 11.68 -4.75
C ASP A 33 -4.60 10.14 -4.57
N LEU A 34 -5.41 9.67 -3.61
CA LEU A 34 -5.56 8.24 -3.30
C LEU A 34 -6.17 7.39 -4.43
N HIS A 35 -7.05 7.96 -5.25
CA HIS A 35 -7.63 7.23 -6.38
C HIS A 35 -6.58 6.99 -7.47
N ALA A 36 -5.77 8.01 -7.76
CA ALA A 36 -4.63 7.89 -8.66
C ALA A 36 -3.62 6.86 -8.14
N ILE A 37 -3.29 6.89 -6.83
CA ILE A 37 -2.42 5.89 -6.19
C ILE A 37 -2.98 4.48 -6.37
N LYS A 38 -4.26 4.26 -6.02
CA LYS A 38 -4.89 2.94 -6.13
C LYS A 38 -4.81 2.42 -7.55
N ARG A 39 -5.19 3.25 -8.53
CA ARG A 39 -5.16 2.89 -9.95
C ARG A 39 -3.74 2.59 -10.43
N TYR A 40 -2.75 3.38 -10.02
CA TYR A 40 -1.35 3.14 -10.36
C TYR A 40 -0.91 1.75 -9.88
N ILE A 41 -1.13 1.44 -8.60
CA ILE A 41 -0.74 0.17 -8.00
C ILE A 41 -1.45 -1.01 -8.70
N GLU A 42 -2.75 -0.90 -8.95
CA GLU A 42 -3.51 -1.94 -9.65
C GLU A 42 -2.97 -2.21 -11.07
N ASN A 43 -2.68 -1.13 -11.81
CA ASN A 43 -2.11 -1.25 -13.15
C ASN A 43 -0.71 -1.88 -13.11
N SER A 44 0.17 -1.45 -12.19
CA SER A 44 1.52 -2.01 -12.06
C SER A 44 1.49 -3.50 -11.67
N ILE A 45 0.57 -3.91 -10.79
CA ILE A 45 0.37 -5.32 -10.44
C ILE A 45 -0.10 -6.12 -11.67
N ALA A 46 -1.05 -5.57 -12.44
CA ALA A 46 -1.55 -6.23 -13.65
C ALA A 46 -0.44 -6.38 -14.72
N GLU A 47 0.38 -5.35 -14.94
CA GLU A 47 1.51 -5.40 -15.87
C GLU A 47 2.58 -6.41 -15.42
N MET A 48 2.93 -6.41 -14.13
CA MET A 48 3.85 -7.40 -13.56
C MET A 48 3.32 -8.82 -13.73
N SER A 49 2.02 -9.02 -13.54
CA SER A 49 1.34 -10.30 -13.77
C SER A 49 1.47 -10.74 -15.23
N ALA A 50 1.19 -9.84 -16.18
CA ALA A 50 1.24 -10.13 -17.60
C ALA A 50 2.66 -10.52 -18.06
N ARG A 51 3.70 -9.87 -17.53
CA ARG A 51 5.10 -10.12 -17.92
C ARG A 51 5.68 -11.41 -17.38
N ASN A 52 5.26 -11.85 -16.19
CA ASN A 52 5.91 -12.99 -15.52
C ASN A 52 5.26 -14.34 -15.79
N HIS A 53 4.12 -14.42 -16.52
CA HIS A 53 3.31 -15.65 -16.70
C HIS A 53 2.88 -16.35 -15.38
N ILE A 54 3.23 -15.79 -14.23
CA ILE A 54 2.65 -16.12 -12.95
C ILE A 54 1.23 -15.54 -12.98
N ASN A 55 0.31 -16.08 -12.17
CA ASN A 55 -1.00 -15.47 -11.96
C ASN A 55 -1.04 -14.60 -10.66
N PRO A 56 -0.17 -13.59 -10.47
CA PRO A 56 -0.18 -12.75 -9.27
C PRO A 56 -1.29 -11.69 -9.31
N ALA A 57 -1.99 -11.50 -10.44
CA ALA A 57 -3.21 -10.69 -10.50
C ALA A 57 -4.29 -11.14 -9.49
N HIS A 58 -4.18 -12.38 -9.00
CA HIS A 58 -5.03 -12.91 -7.93
C HIS A 58 -4.41 -12.82 -6.54
N ALA A 59 -3.10 -12.58 -6.42
CA ALA A 59 -2.41 -12.55 -5.14
C ALA A 59 -2.40 -11.16 -4.51
N TYR A 60 -2.32 -10.06 -5.26
CA TYR A 60 -2.25 -8.73 -4.65
C TYR A 60 -3.33 -7.79 -5.19
N ARG A 61 -4.01 -7.04 -4.31
CA ARG A 61 -4.96 -5.99 -4.72
C ARG A 61 -4.90 -4.79 -3.79
N ALA A 62 -5.14 -3.62 -4.38
CA ALA A 62 -5.34 -2.38 -3.64
C ALA A 62 -6.84 -2.15 -3.40
N ALA A 63 -7.22 -1.77 -2.19
CA ALA A 63 -8.60 -1.45 -1.82
C ALA A 63 -8.60 -0.19 -0.96
N PHE A 64 -9.70 0.57 -1.00
CA PHE A 64 -9.91 1.64 -0.02
C PHE A 64 -10.30 1.04 1.33
N THR A 65 -9.98 1.74 2.42
CA THR A 65 -10.63 1.50 3.71
C THR A 65 -12.12 1.86 3.65
N GLU A 66 -12.91 1.35 4.59
CA GLU A 66 -14.38 1.56 4.61
C GLU A 66 -14.77 3.05 4.67
N ASP A 67 -13.94 3.85 5.32
CA ASP A 67 -14.08 5.31 5.43
C ASP A 67 -13.45 6.08 4.26
N CYS A 68 -12.87 5.39 3.27
CA CYS A 68 -12.20 5.95 2.10
C CYS A 68 -11.06 6.94 2.41
N THR A 69 -10.45 6.85 3.60
CA THR A 69 -9.36 7.75 4.02
C THR A 69 -7.97 7.23 3.66
N SER A 70 -7.86 5.96 3.28
CA SER A 70 -6.59 5.34 2.92
C SER A 70 -6.75 4.21 1.90
N VAL A 71 -5.62 3.82 1.29
CA VAL A 71 -5.51 2.67 0.38
C VAL A 71 -4.71 1.58 1.07
N GLU A 72 -5.30 0.40 1.18
CA GLU A 72 -4.65 -0.80 1.69
C GLU A 72 -4.28 -1.73 0.54
N VAL A 73 -3.06 -2.27 0.59
CA VAL A 73 -2.62 -3.29 -0.36
C VAL A 73 -2.54 -4.63 0.35
N TRP A 74 -3.40 -5.55 -0.09
CA TRP A 74 -3.57 -6.87 0.51
C TRP A 74 -3.00 -7.95 -0.39
N HIS A 75 -2.38 -8.95 0.24
CA HIS A 75 -2.20 -10.28 -0.31
C HIS A 75 -3.49 -11.08 -0.13
N TYR A 76 -3.85 -11.84 -1.15
CA TYR A 76 -5.01 -12.70 -1.24
C TYR A 76 -4.54 -14.15 -1.42
N ASN A 77 -5.20 -15.06 -0.73
CA ASN A 77 -4.88 -16.49 -0.84
C ASN A 77 -5.39 -17.08 -2.17
N VAL A 78 -5.10 -18.36 -2.41
CA VAL A 78 -5.54 -19.08 -3.62
C VAL A 78 -7.07 -19.18 -3.79
N ARG A 79 -7.84 -18.87 -2.73
CA ARG A 79 -9.31 -18.81 -2.75
C ARG A 79 -9.84 -17.41 -3.03
N GLY A 80 -8.97 -16.41 -3.18
CA GLY A 80 -9.34 -15.02 -3.41
C GLY A 80 -9.81 -14.30 -2.14
N GLU A 81 -9.45 -14.80 -0.96
CA GLU A 81 -9.76 -14.15 0.33
C GLU A 81 -8.57 -13.32 0.81
N LYS A 82 -8.83 -12.22 1.53
CA LYS A 82 -7.77 -11.42 2.18
C LYS A 82 -6.98 -12.32 3.13
N ASP A 83 -5.68 -12.43 2.88
CA ASP A 83 -4.77 -13.27 3.66
C ASP A 83 -3.88 -12.41 4.55
N ARG A 84 -3.26 -11.37 3.98
CA ARG A 84 -2.28 -10.54 4.68
C ARG A 84 -2.27 -9.11 4.17
N LEU A 85 -2.25 -8.14 5.08
CA LEU A 85 -2.07 -6.72 4.74
C LEU A 85 -0.57 -6.43 4.56
N LEU A 86 -0.16 -5.92 3.40
CA LEU A 86 1.24 -5.52 3.18
C LEU A 86 1.52 -4.11 3.68
N LEU A 87 0.68 -3.17 3.28
CA LEU A 87 0.86 -1.75 3.58
C LEU A 87 -0.44 -0.98 3.51
N THR A 88 -0.45 0.16 4.19
CA THR A 88 -1.51 1.16 4.17
C THR A 88 -0.92 2.49 3.73
N ILE A 89 -1.58 3.14 2.78
CA ILE A 89 -1.22 4.45 2.22
C ILE A 89 -2.28 5.43 2.68
N CYS A 90 -1.92 6.27 3.65
CA CYS A 90 -2.81 7.32 4.14
C CYS A 90 -2.50 8.61 3.39
N TRP A 91 -3.55 9.34 3.02
CA TRP A 91 -3.41 10.65 2.40
C TRP A 91 -3.83 11.71 3.41
N GLY A 92 -2.86 12.49 3.87
CA GLY A 92 -3.05 13.38 5.01
C GLY A 92 -2.42 14.76 4.79
N TYR A 93 -3.00 15.74 5.45
CA TYR A 93 -2.41 17.07 5.65
C TYR A 93 -1.23 16.96 6.64
N PRO A 94 -0.28 17.92 6.65
CA PRO A 94 1.01 17.85 7.34
C PRO A 94 0.98 17.28 8.76
N GLU A 95 2.09 16.67 9.15
CA GLU A 95 2.38 15.88 10.37
C GLU A 95 1.94 16.46 11.73
N ASP A 96 1.44 17.70 11.79
CA ASP A 96 1.02 18.39 13.02
C ASP A 96 -0.23 17.81 13.72
N GLN A 97 -0.83 16.72 13.23
CA GLN A 97 -2.02 16.10 13.82
C GLN A 97 -1.89 14.64 14.26
N TYR A 98 -0.71 14.03 14.17
CA TYR A 98 -0.48 12.77 14.86
C TYR A 98 0.16 13.06 16.21
N PRO A 99 -0.43 12.66 17.36
CA PRO A 99 0.31 12.66 18.60
C PRO A 99 1.51 11.74 18.41
N GLN A 100 2.71 12.34 18.38
CA GLN A 100 3.97 11.62 18.51
C GLN A 100 3.80 10.62 19.65
N PRO A 101 4.11 9.33 19.47
CA PRO A 101 4.03 8.38 20.57
C PRO A 101 4.94 8.92 21.67
N ASN A 102 4.32 9.39 22.76
CA ASN A 102 4.98 10.06 23.88
C ASN A 102 6.37 9.47 24.06
N GLU A 103 7.40 10.24 23.71
CA GLU A 103 8.76 9.90 24.11
C GLU A 103 8.69 9.73 25.62
N ARG A 104 8.86 8.49 26.05
CA ARG A 104 8.86 8.10 27.46
C ARG A 104 9.79 9.06 28.18
N SER A 105 9.20 10.03 28.86
CA SER A 105 9.90 10.82 29.86
C SER A 105 10.20 9.87 31.01
N HIS A 106 11.39 9.29 30.98
CA HIS A 106 12.02 8.64 32.11
C HIS A 106 13.53 8.87 31.99
N PRO A 107 14.24 9.21 33.08
CA PRO A 107 13.85 9.77 34.37
C PRO A 107 14.12 11.29 34.48
#